data_AF-A0A026WBD0-F1
#
_entry.id   AF-A0A026WBD0-F1
#
_cell.length_a   1.000
_cell.length_b   1.000
_cell.length_c   1.000
_cell.angle_alpha   90.00
_cell.angle_beta   90.00
_cell.angle_gamma   90.00
#
_symmetry.space_group_name_H-M   'P 1'
#
loop_
_entity.id
_entity.type
_entity.pdbx_description
1 polymer ?
#
loop_
_entity_poly.entity_id
_entity_poly.type
_entity_poly.pdbx_seq_one_letter_code
_entity_poly.pdbx_strand_id
1 'polypeptide(L)'
;MGRDGPIAWPARSPDLNVLDYFVWGYIKNLVEHWRDGTEHEVREAIIAAFNTITPDMAQRATRNIVRRAELCIEQRGRHFEQLLH
;
A
#
# COMPACT_ATOMS: atom_id res chain seq x y z
N MET A 1 -12.95 -1.47 -6.49
CA MET A 1 -12.28 -0.30 -7.09
C MET A 1 -13.28 0.42 -7.97
N GLY A 2 -13.57 1.69 -7.68
CA GLY A 2 -14.59 2.48 -8.37
C GLY A 2 -14.16 2.85 -9.77
N ARG A 3 -15.05 2.66 -10.76
CA ARG A 3 -14.82 3.01 -12.17
C ARG A 3 -15.04 4.50 -12.46
N ASP A 4 -15.58 5.24 -11.49
CA ASP A 4 -16.04 6.64 -11.63
C ASP A 4 -15.36 7.61 -10.65
N GLY A 5 -14.13 7.30 -10.21
CA GLY A 5 -13.31 8.26 -9.47
C GLY A 5 -12.83 9.39 -10.39
N PRO A 6 -12.48 10.57 -9.85
CA PRO A 6 -11.95 11.69 -10.65
C PRO A 6 -10.64 11.35 -11.38
N ILE A 7 -9.98 10.25 -11.00
CA ILE A 7 -8.75 9.73 -11.60
C ILE A 7 -9.08 8.38 -12.24
N ALA A 8 -8.89 8.29 -13.55
CA ALA A 8 -9.01 7.04 -14.29
C ALA A 8 -7.80 6.14 -13.98
N TRP A 9 -7.99 5.16 -13.11
CA TRP A 9 -6.96 4.18 -12.79
C TRP A 9 -6.96 3.02 -13.78
N PRO A 10 -5.81 2.60 -14.32
CA PRO A 10 -5.73 1.41 -15.16
C PRO A 10 -6.13 0.17 -14.35
N ALA A 11 -6.89 -0.73 -14.99
CA ALA A 11 -7.34 -1.96 -14.35
C ALA A 11 -6.14 -2.78 -13.85
N ARG A 12 -6.25 -3.33 -12.62
CA ARG A 12 -5.21 -4.18 -11.99
C ARG A 12 -3.88 -3.47 -11.70
N SER A 13 -3.91 -2.25 -11.17
CA SER A 13 -2.70 -1.49 -10.81
C SER A 13 -2.53 -1.30 -9.30
N PRO A 14 -2.41 -2.37 -8.49
CA PRO A 14 -2.14 -2.23 -7.06
C PRO A 14 -0.81 -1.49 -6.80
N ASP A 15 0.14 -1.59 -7.72
CA ASP A 15 1.43 -0.90 -7.66
C ASP A 15 1.35 0.63 -7.73
N LEU A 16 0.19 1.19 -8.07
CA LEU A 16 -0.03 2.64 -8.14
C LEU A 16 -0.94 3.15 -7.00
N ASN A 17 -1.42 2.27 -6.12
CA ASN A 17 -2.23 2.63 -4.98
C ASN A 17 -1.42 2.54 -3.68
N VAL A 18 -1.22 3.68 -3.00
CA VAL A 18 -0.48 3.77 -1.72
C VAL A 18 -1.03 2.80 -0.67
N LEU A 19 -2.33 2.58 -0.65
CA LEU A 19 -2.92 1.64 0.30
C LEU A 19 -2.46 0.20 0.02
N ASP A 20 -2.40 -0.18 -1.26
CA ASP A 20 -2.08 -1.54 -1.68
C ASP A 20 -0.57 -1.83 -1.59
N TYR A 21 0.29 -0.96 -2.12
CA TYR A 21 1.73 -1.24 -2.12
C TYR A 21 2.44 -0.90 -0.80
N PHE A 22 1.82 -0.12 0.09
CA PHE A 22 2.44 0.28 1.36
C PHE A 22 1.59 -0.13 2.56
N VAL A 23 0.39 0.43 2.73
CA VAL A 23 -0.37 0.31 3.99
C VAL A 23 -0.71 -1.15 4.30
N TRP A 24 -1.30 -1.89 3.37
CA TRP A 24 -1.73 -3.26 3.65
C TRP A 24 -0.57 -4.21 3.91
N GLY A 25 0.54 -4.08 3.17
CA GLY A 25 1.75 -4.85 3.44
C GLY A 25 2.35 -4.55 4.80
N TYR A 26 2.43 -3.26 5.16
CA TYR A 26 2.97 -2.81 6.44
C TYR A 26 2.13 -3.29 7.63
N ILE A 27 0.82 -3.07 7.58
CA ILE A 27 -0.11 -3.46 8.65
C ILE A 27 -0.12 -4.98 8.79
N LYS A 28 -0.19 -5.73 7.69
CA LYS A 28 -0.16 -7.20 7.72
C LYS A 28 1.07 -7.72 8.47
N ASN A 29 2.26 -7.20 8.16
CA ASN A 29 3.50 -7.63 8.81
C ASN A 29 3.49 -7.40 10.34
N LEU A 30 2.84 -6.32 10.80
CA LEU A 30 2.74 -6.02 12.23
C LEU A 30 1.71 -6.90 12.95
N VAL A 31 0.59 -7.22 12.28
CA VAL A 31 -0.51 -7.97 12.90
C VAL A 31 -0.41 -9.48 12.72
N GLU A 32 0.49 -9.98 11.86
CA GLU A 32 0.60 -11.43 11.55
C GLU A 32 0.81 -12.29 12.80
N HIS A 33 1.55 -11.78 13.81
CA HIS A 33 1.77 -12.49 15.07
C HIS A 33 0.50 -12.65 15.92
N TRP A 34 -0.52 -11.84 15.68
CA TRP A 34 -1.81 -11.87 16.38
C TRP A 34 -2.86 -12.69 15.62
N ARG A 35 -2.51 -13.35 14.52
CA ARG A 35 -3.44 -14.07 13.64
C ARG A 35 -4.34 -15.07 14.37
N ASP A 36 -3.80 -15.75 15.38
CA ASP A 36 -4.51 -16.76 16.17
C ASP A 36 -5.09 -16.21 17.49
N GLY A 37 -5.03 -14.88 17.68
CA GLY A 37 -5.61 -14.19 18.81
C GLY A 37 -7.14 -14.10 18.74
N THR A 38 -7.75 -13.64 19.83
CA THR A 38 -9.18 -13.32 19.88
C THR A 38 -9.52 -12.15 18.97
N GLU A 39 -10.80 -12.00 18.62
CA GLU A 39 -11.28 -10.86 17.83
C GLU A 39 -10.89 -9.51 18.46
N HIS A 40 -10.95 -9.42 19.79
CA HIS A 40 -10.58 -8.21 20.52
C HIS A 40 -9.09 -7.90 20.39
N GLU A 41 -8.22 -8.91 20.61
CA GLU A 41 -6.77 -8.74 20.49
C GLU A 41 -6.35 -8.36 19.06
N VAL A 42 -6.94 -9.00 18.05
CA VAL A 42 -6.68 -8.68 16.64
C VAL A 42 -7.12 -7.25 16.31
N ARG A 43 -8.29 -6.81 16.79
CA ARG A 43 -8.78 -5.44 16.59
C ARG A 43 -7.81 -4.42 17.20
N GLU A 44 -7.40 -4.62 18.44
CA GLU A 44 -6.46 -3.71 19.11
C GLU A 44 -5.10 -3.70 18.41
N ALA A 45 -4.61 -4.86 17.94
CA ALA A 45 -3.37 -4.95 17.17
C ALA A 45 -3.45 -4.18 15.83
N ILE A 46 -4.58 -4.23 15.13
CA ILE A 46 -4.80 -3.44 13.90
C ILE A 46 -4.75 -1.94 14.21
N ILE A 47 -5.47 -1.48 15.24
CA ILE A 47 -5.49 -0.06 15.64
C ILE A 47 -4.07 0.39 16.02
N ALA A 48 -3.37 -0.40 16.84
CA ALA A 48 -1.99 -0.14 17.21
C ALA A 48 -1.06 -0.06 15.99
N ALA A 49 -1.18 -0.99 15.03
CA ALA A 49 -0.40 -0.98 13.81
C ALA A 49 -0.64 0.29 12.98
N PHE A 50 -1.89 0.74 12.83
CA PHE A 50 -2.17 2.00 12.14
C PHE A 50 -1.56 3.22 12.84
N ASN A 51 -1.55 3.23 14.18
CA ASN A 51 -0.92 4.30 14.96
C ASN A 51 0.62 4.36 14.82
N THR A 52 1.25 3.31 14.29
CA THR A 52 2.69 3.33 13.97
C THR A 52 3.03 4.04 12.65
N ILE A 53 2.03 4.29 11.78
CA ILE A 53 2.25 5.01 10.53
C ILE A 53 2.50 6.48 10.84
N THR A 54 3.74 6.92 10.67
CA THR A 54 4.12 8.32 10.88
C THR A 54 3.76 9.18 9.66
N PRO A 55 3.60 10.52 9.84
CA PRO A 55 3.40 11.43 8.71
C PRO A 55 4.51 11.34 7.66
N ASP A 56 5.76 11.13 8.10
CA ASP A 56 6.92 11.00 7.22
C ASP A 56 6.91 9.70 6.41
N MET A 57 6.45 8.57 6.98
CA MET A 57 6.19 7.34 6.23
C MET A 57 5.12 7.54 5.16
N ALA A 58 3.99 8.16 5.54
CA ALA A 58 2.91 8.47 4.61
C ALA A 58 3.38 9.40 3.47
N GLN A 59 4.15 10.45 3.79
CA GLN A 59 4.71 11.37 2.80
C GLN A 59 5.70 10.68 1.85
N ARG A 60 6.57 9.80 2.35
CA ARG A 60 7.45 8.99 1.49
C ARG A 60 6.65 8.08 0.57
N ALA A 61 5.68 7.36 1.11
CA ALA A 61 4.85 6.45 0.34
C ALA A 61 4.11 7.20 -0.77
N THR A 62 3.47 8.34 -0.47
CA THR A 62 2.76 9.15 -1.45
C THR A 62 3.68 9.75 -2.51
N ARG A 63 4.88 10.24 -2.14
CA ARG A 63 5.86 10.75 -3.11
C ARG A 63 6.36 9.65 -4.06
N ASN A 64 6.35 8.39 -3.63
CA ASN A 64 6.78 7.26 -4.44
C ASN A 64 5.82 6.96 -5.61
N ILE A 65 4.56 7.46 -5.58
CA ILE A 65 3.60 7.31 -6.68
C ILE A 65 4.20 7.76 -8.01
N VAL A 66 4.91 8.90 -8.04
CA VAL A 66 5.46 9.47 -9.27
C VAL A 66 6.47 8.52 -9.90
N ARG A 67 7.45 8.06 -9.11
CA ARG A 67 8.47 7.09 -9.56
C ARG A 67 7.84 5.77 -10.03
N ARG A 68 6.81 5.28 -9.33
CA ARG A 68 6.08 4.06 -9.71
C ARG A 68 5.31 4.24 -11.03
N ALA A 69 4.69 5.40 -11.23
CA ALA A 69 4.00 5.73 -12.47
C ALA A 69 4.98 5.85 -13.66
N GLU A 70 6.13 6.49 -13.46
CA GLU A 70 7.20 6.59 -14.46
C GLU A 70 7.70 5.20 -14.87
N LEU A 71 8.03 4.35 -13.90
CA LEU A 71 8.44 2.96 -14.18
C LEU A 71 7.34 2.15 -14.88
N CYS A 72 6.08 2.33 -14.50
CA CYS A 72 4.95 1.70 -15.20
C CYS A 72 4.89 2.12 -16.68
N ILE A 73 5.11 3.40 -16.97
CA ILE A 73 5.14 3.93 -18.34
C ILE A 73 6.34 3.34 -19.11
N GLU A 74 7.53 3.36 -18.51
CA GLU A 74 8.76 2.79 -19.11
C GLU A 74 8.59 1.30 -19.44
N GLN A 75 7.98 0.55 -18.54
CA GLN A 75 7.69 -0.88 -18.72
C GLN A 75 6.43 -1.15 -19.55
N ARG A 76 5.80 -0.11 -20.14
CA ARG A 76 4.59 -0.20 -20.97
C ARG A 76 3.45 -0.95 -20.27
N GLY A 77 3.25 -0.67 -18.98
CA GLY A 77 2.22 -1.28 -18.14
C GLY A 77 2.53 -2.69 -17.63
N ARG A 78 3.77 -3.18 -17.79
CA ARG A 78 4.23 -4.46 -17.19
C ARG A 78 4.69 -4.25 -15.75
N HIS A 79 4.85 -5.36 -15.02
CA HIS A 79 5.43 -5.38 -13.67
C HIS A 79 6.82 -4.72 -13.62
N PHE A 80 7.03 -3.88 -12.61
CA PHE A 80 8.21 -3.02 -12.45
C PHE A 80 8.76 -3.02 -11.02
N GLU A 81 8.19 -3.80 -10.12
CA GLU A 81 8.53 -3.83 -8.70
C GLU A 81 10.01 -4.17 -8.47
N GLN A 82 10.59 -5.01 -9.33
CA GLN A 82 12.02 -5.35 -9.35
C GLN A 82 12.97 -4.16 -9.60
N LEU A 83 12.45 -3.03 -10.08
CA LEU A 83 13.20 -1.81 -10.41
C LEU A 83 13.09 -0.74 -9.30
N LEU A 84 12.29 -1.01 -8.27
CA LEU A 84 12.13 -0.15 -7.10
C LEU A 84 13.25 -0.43 -6.10
N HIS A 85 14.44 0.11 -6.38
CA HIS A 85 15.54 0.22 -5.41
C HIS A 85 15.32 1.36 -4.42
#